data_AF-A0AA41XL43-F1
#
_entry.id   AF-A0AA41XL43-F1
#
_cell.length_a   1.000
_cell.length_b   1.000
_cell.length_c   1.000
_cell.angle_alpha   90.00
_cell.angle_beta   90.00
_cell.angle_gamma   90.00
#
_symmetry.space_group_name_H-M   'P 1'
#
loop_
_entity.id
_entity.type
_entity.pdbx_description
1 polymer ?
#
loop_
_entity_poly.entity_id
_entity_poly.type
_entity_poly.pdbx_seq_one_letter_code
_entity_poly.pdbx_strand_id
1 'polypeptide(L)'
;MSAVDLLRGAAAAYRHRQALQGRAGQEVLRVTLRVVDLTEPAPAGEAIPPGVVIATGQMAGASEYWLQHATFTLTEDRTDDRRVITVASVPDALAELTHRCARWPHASSVCDDVLRCVDPGGPTLAGVVSESLAYSTLQAGPEFARWLDERGPARMPDIAHPVLAHRDGDVLRIEFNRPQRHNAFSTDARAALLEALTVAQLDPSVTGIVLSGNGPSFCSGGDLAEFGTFADPASAHLARTRHSPALALDALTARLGRSCRAEVHGMVMGSGLEMAAFCGWVAARDDSVFGLPELGLGLIPGAGGTVSVTRRIGRWRTAYLVLSGHTIGADAARSWGLVDATHVGQERVAQ
;
A
#
# COMPACT_ATOMS: atom_id res chain seq x y z
N MET A 1 16.33 44.75 -31.21
CA MET A 1 15.58 43.56 -30.74
C MET A 1 14.89 43.95 -29.44
N SER A 2 13.55 43.93 -29.38
CA SER A 2 12.83 44.44 -28.21
C SER A 2 12.80 43.41 -27.08
N ALA A 3 12.63 43.86 -25.83
CA ALA A 3 12.46 42.97 -24.67
C ALA A 3 11.27 41.99 -24.85
N VAL A 4 10.25 42.38 -25.62
CA VAL A 4 9.09 41.52 -25.95
C VAL A 4 9.48 40.38 -26.90
N ASP A 5 10.38 40.62 -27.85
CA ASP A 5 10.86 39.60 -28.78
C ASP A 5 11.74 38.55 -28.07
N LEU A 6 12.56 39.00 -27.12
CA LEU A 6 13.38 38.13 -26.25
C LEU A 6 12.50 37.23 -25.37
N LEU A 7 11.43 37.77 -24.76
CA LEU A 7 10.50 36.99 -23.92
C LEU A 7 9.68 35.99 -24.74
N ARG A 8 9.24 36.35 -25.95
CA ARG A 8 8.54 35.42 -26.85
C ARG A 8 9.46 34.29 -27.32
N GLY A 9 10.73 34.59 -27.61
CA GLY A 9 11.75 33.59 -27.94
C GLY A 9 12.01 32.62 -26.78
N ALA A 10 12.13 33.13 -25.56
CA ALA A 10 12.31 32.31 -24.36
C ALA A 10 11.11 31.39 -24.08
N ALA A 11 9.88 31.90 -24.23
CA ALA A 11 8.66 31.12 -24.04
C ALA A 11 8.45 30.04 -25.14
N ALA A 12 8.87 30.30 -26.38
CA ALA A 12 8.87 29.31 -27.45
C ALA A 12 9.93 28.22 -27.22
N ALA A 13 11.13 28.59 -26.80
CA ALA A 13 12.20 27.65 -26.45
C ALA A 13 11.88 26.79 -25.21
N TYR A 14 11.12 27.34 -24.25
CA TYR A 14 10.61 26.59 -23.09
C TYR A 14 9.55 25.56 -23.50
N ARG A 15 8.56 25.96 -24.30
CA ARG A 15 7.52 25.05 -24.82
C ARG A 15 8.10 23.96 -25.71
N HIS A 16 9.11 24.29 -26.53
CA HIS A 16 9.81 23.31 -27.35
C HIS A 16 10.61 22.32 -26.49
N ARG A 17 11.30 22.78 -25.44
CA ARG A 17 11.96 21.90 -24.47
C ARG A 17 10.97 21.01 -23.72
N GLN A 18 9.83 21.52 -23.29
CA GLN A 18 8.78 20.69 -22.68
C GLN A 18 8.19 19.67 -23.66
N ALA A 19 8.00 20.02 -24.94
CA ALA A 19 7.54 19.08 -25.95
C ALA A 19 8.57 17.97 -26.27
N LEU A 20 9.86 18.32 -26.27
CA LEU A 20 10.95 17.34 -26.41
C LEU A 20 11.11 16.45 -25.17
N GLN A 21 10.97 17.01 -23.96
CA GLN A 21 10.92 16.24 -22.71
C GLN A 21 9.67 15.35 -22.64
N GLY A 22 8.53 15.81 -23.17
CA GLY A 22 7.32 15.00 -23.30
C GLY A 22 7.49 13.80 -24.25
N ARG A 23 8.19 14.00 -25.38
CA ARG A 23 8.51 12.91 -26.32
C ARG A 23 9.57 11.93 -25.77
N ALA A 24 10.60 12.43 -25.09
CA ALA A 24 11.60 11.59 -24.43
C ALA A 24 10.99 10.80 -23.25
N GLY A 25 10.10 11.42 -22.47
CA GLY A 25 9.32 10.73 -21.42
C GLY A 25 8.39 9.66 -21.99
N GLN A 26 7.78 9.90 -23.15
CA GLN A 26 6.98 8.88 -23.86
C GLN A 26 7.80 7.71 -24.40
N GLU A 27 9.10 7.89 -24.70
CA GLU A 27 9.99 6.82 -25.16
C GLU A 27 10.53 5.96 -24.01
N VAL A 28 10.76 6.54 -22.82
CA VAL A 28 11.14 5.81 -21.59
C VAL A 28 10.02 4.88 -21.10
N LEU A 29 8.76 5.19 -21.44
CA LEU A 29 7.56 4.45 -21.03
C LEU A 29 7.24 3.22 -21.89
N ARG A 30 8.07 2.86 -22.88
CA ARG A 30 7.70 1.87 -23.92
C ARG A 30 7.54 0.42 -23.45
N VAL A 31 7.93 0.06 -22.23
CA VAL A 31 7.59 -1.24 -21.63
C VAL A 31 7.39 -1.06 -20.13
N THR A 32 6.16 -0.76 -19.70
CA THR A 32 5.82 -0.64 -18.27
C THR A 32 5.57 -2.00 -17.61
N LEU A 33 5.07 -2.95 -18.42
CA LEU A 33 4.75 -4.31 -18.02
C LEU A 33 5.26 -5.27 -19.09
N ARG A 34 5.93 -6.33 -18.66
CA ARG A 34 6.39 -7.44 -19.49
C ARG A 34 5.73 -8.73 -19.02
N VAL A 35 5.22 -9.52 -19.96
CA VAL A 35 4.77 -10.89 -19.70
C VAL A 35 5.88 -11.85 -20.13
N VAL A 36 6.17 -12.86 -19.32
CA VAL A 36 7.15 -13.91 -19.58
C VAL A 36 6.56 -15.29 -19.33
N ASP A 37 6.92 -16.27 -20.15
CA ASP A 37 6.60 -17.66 -19.86
C ASP A 37 7.63 -18.26 -18.89
N LEU A 38 7.18 -19.06 -17.93
CA LEU A 38 8.03 -19.73 -16.94
C LEU A 38 9.05 -20.69 -17.56
N THR A 39 8.87 -21.09 -18.81
CA THR A 39 9.79 -21.92 -19.58
C THR A 39 10.84 -21.10 -20.36
N GLU A 40 10.70 -19.78 -20.43
CA GLU A 40 11.72 -18.92 -21.05
C GLU A 40 13.06 -19.04 -20.30
N PRO A 41 14.18 -19.15 -21.03
CA PRO A 41 15.49 -19.22 -20.39
C PRO A 41 15.77 -17.94 -19.60
N ALA A 42 16.46 -18.09 -18.46
CA ALA A 42 16.94 -16.95 -17.71
C ALA A 42 17.84 -16.06 -18.61
N PRO A 43 17.72 -14.72 -18.53
CA PRO A 43 18.57 -13.80 -19.26
C PRO A 43 20.06 -14.08 -19.01
N ALA A 44 20.90 -13.82 -20.02
CA ALA A 44 22.35 -13.89 -19.84
C ALA A 44 22.81 -12.76 -18.90
N GLY A 45 23.11 -13.11 -17.64
CA GLY A 45 23.47 -12.19 -16.56
C GLY A 45 22.37 -12.06 -15.49
N GLU A 46 22.74 -11.71 -14.25
CA GLU A 46 21.82 -11.62 -13.09
C GLU A 46 20.91 -10.37 -13.08
N ALA A 47 20.87 -9.59 -14.17
CA ALA A 47 20.14 -8.33 -14.20
C ALA A 47 18.62 -8.58 -14.20
N ILE A 48 17.95 -8.14 -13.14
CA ILE A 48 16.49 -8.13 -13.04
C ILE A 48 15.94 -7.15 -14.08
N PRO A 49 14.97 -7.56 -14.93
CA PRO A 49 14.35 -6.63 -15.86
C PRO A 49 13.68 -5.49 -15.08
N PRO A 50 13.89 -4.22 -15.45
CA PRO A 50 13.22 -3.11 -14.79
C PRO A 50 11.71 -3.14 -15.09
N GLY A 51 10.90 -2.67 -14.14
CA GLY A 51 9.46 -2.56 -14.28
C GLY A 51 8.70 -3.85 -13.98
N VAL A 52 7.38 -3.82 -14.21
CA VAL A 52 6.48 -4.91 -13.82
C VAL A 52 6.72 -6.13 -14.72
N VAL A 53 7.02 -7.27 -14.12
CA VAL A 53 7.18 -8.55 -14.84
C VAL A 53 6.15 -9.54 -14.32
N ILE A 54 5.24 -9.99 -15.18
CA ILE A 54 4.26 -11.03 -14.86
C ILE A 54 4.67 -12.32 -15.55
N ALA A 55 4.87 -13.37 -14.76
CA ALA A 55 5.15 -14.69 -15.29
C ALA A 55 3.88 -15.54 -15.45
N THR A 56 3.84 -16.41 -16.45
CA THR A 56 2.74 -17.33 -16.73
C THR A 56 3.25 -18.68 -17.20
N GLY A 57 2.38 -19.67 -17.37
CA GLY A 57 2.73 -20.97 -17.93
C GLY A 57 2.92 -22.05 -16.85
N GLN A 58 3.28 -23.26 -17.28
CA GLN A 58 3.38 -24.41 -16.38
C GLN A 58 4.69 -24.36 -15.57
N MET A 59 4.58 -24.60 -14.27
CA MET A 59 5.75 -24.73 -13.40
C MET A 59 6.55 -25.98 -13.76
N ALA A 60 7.82 -25.81 -14.11
CA ALA A 60 8.77 -26.89 -14.40
C ALA A 60 10.10 -26.64 -13.64
N GLY A 61 11.03 -27.60 -13.70
CA GLY A 61 12.31 -27.50 -12.97
C GLY A 61 13.18 -26.28 -13.33
N ALA A 62 12.97 -25.67 -14.51
CA ALA A 62 13.68 -24.46 -14.95
C ALA A 62 13.01 -23.14 -14.52
N SER A 63 11.84 -23.18 -13.88
CA SER A 63 11.00 -22.01 -13.59
C SER A 63 11.47 -21.15 -12.41
N GLU A 64 12.43 -21.63 -11.61
CA GLU A 64 12.81 -21.01 -10.34
C GLU A 64 13.32 -19.57 -10.50
N TYR A 65 14.06 -19.27 -11.57
CA TYR A 65 14.50 -17.91 -11.85
C TYR A 65 13.31 -16.94 -11.97
N TRP A 66 12.32 -17.26 -12.82
CA TRP A 66 11.18 -16.38 -13.03
C TRP A 66 10.26 -16.33 -11.81
N LEU A 67 10.05 -17.44 -11.11
CA LEU A 67 9.31 -17.44 -9.84
C LEU A 67 9.93 -16.46 -8.83
N GLN A 68 11.26 -16.43 -8.75
CA GLN A 68 11.96 -15.52 -7.85
C GLN A 68 11.95 -14.08 -8.35
N HIS A 69 12.20 -13.84 -9.64
CA HIS A 69 12.49 -12.51 -10.19
C HIS A 69 11.29 -11.78 -10.80
N ALA A 70 10.21 -12.47 -11.18
CA ALA A 70 8.98 -11.80 -11.60
C ALA A 70 8.38 -10.99 -10.44
N THR A 71 7.61 -9.96 -10.79
CA THR A 71 6.79 -9.20 -9.83
C THR A 71 5.78 -10.14 -9.15
N PHE A 72 5.16 -11.03 -9.94
CA PHE A 72 4.42 -12.21 -9.51
C PHE A 72 4.15 -13.14 -10.70
N THR A 73 3.76 -14.38 -10.40
CA THR A 73 3.33 -15.37 -11.39
C THR A 73 1.82 -15.57 -11.32
N LEU A 74 1.14 -15.68 -12.46
CA LEU A 74 -0.28 -16.03 -12.53
C LEU A 74 -0.46 -17.49 -12.93
N THR A 75 -1.45 -18.15 -12.35
CA THR A 75 -1.87 -19.51 -12.71
C THR A 75 -3.37 -19.69 -12.49
N GLU A 76 -3.96 -20.69 -13.14
CA GLU A 76 -5.32 -21.15 -12.87
C GLU A 76 -5.32 -22.34 -11.89
N ASP A 77 -4.14 -22.94 -11.67
CA ASP A 77 -3.97 -24.07 -10.77
C ASP A 77 -3.85 -23.64 -9.30
N ARG A 78 -4.34 -24.49 -8.40
CA ARG A 78 -4.18 -24.26 -6.97
C ARG A 78 -2.73 -24.43 -6.55
N THR A 79 -2.21 -23.48 -5.79
CA THR A 79 -0.84 -23.51 -5.25
C THR A 79 -0.73 -22.76 -3.93
N ASP A 80 0.16 -23.24 -3.06
CA ASP A 80 0.51 -22.58 -1.79
C ASP A 80 1.77 -21.70 -1.92
N ASP A 81 2.46 -21.73 -3.06
CA ASP A 81 3.64 -20.88 -3.30
C ASP A 81 3.20 -19.40 -3.34
N ARG A 82 3.67 -18.61 -2.37
CA ARG A 82 3.35 -17.18 -2.26
C ARG A 82 3.83 -16.32 -3.42
N ARG A 83 4.71 -16.83 -4.27
CA ARG A 83 5.20 -16.16 -5.50
C ARG A 83 4.19 -16.25 -6.64
N VAL A 84 3.23 -17.16 -6.51
CA VAL A 84 2.24 -17.50 -7.53
C VAL A 84 0.84 -17.12 -7.03
N ILE A 85 0.07 -16.50 -7.91
CA ILE A 85 -1.29 -16.03 -7.65
C ILE A 85 -2.25 -16.87 -8.49
N THR A 86 -3.13 -17.62 -7.81
CA THR A 86 -4.21 -18.34 -8.47
C THR A 86 -5.32 -17.35 -8.86
N VAL A 87 -5.69 -17.33 -10.14
CA VAL A 87 -6.75 -16.52 -10.72
C VAL A 87 -7.75 -17.41 -11.46
N ALA A 88 -8.97 -16.91 -11.68
CA ALA A 88 -10.00 -17.68 -12.40
C ALA A 88 -9.67 -17.87 -13.89
N SER A 89 -9.04 -16.87 -14.51
CA SER A 89 -8.54 -16.93 -15.88
C SER A 89 -7.26 -16.11 -15.98
N VAL A 90 -6.17 -16.74 -16.42
CA VAL A 90 -4.88 -16.05 -16.64
C VAL A 90 -5.00 -15.00 -17.76
N PRO A 91 -5.60 -15.30 -18.94
CA PRO A 91 -5.82 -14.30 -19.98
C PRO A 91 -6.57 -13.05 -19.51
N ASP A 92 -7.66 -13.21 -18.76
CA ASP A 92 -8.46 -12.07 -18.30
C ASP A 92 -7.68 -11.23 -17.27
N ALA A 93 -7.01 -11.88 -16.32
CA ALA A 93 -6.19 -11.20 -15.32
C ALA A 93 -5.03 -10.42 -15.98
N LEU A 94 -4.38 -10.99 -17.01
CA LEU A 94 -3.33 -10.29 -17.77
C LEU A 94 -3.88 -9.08 -18.52
N ALA A 95 -5.06 -9.19 -19.13
CA ALA A 95 -5.68 -8.09 -19.86
C ALA A 95 -6.00 -6.92 -18.91
N GLU A 96 -6.54 -7.21 -17.74
CA GLU A 96 -6.81 -6.21 -16.70
C GLU A 96 -5.51 -5.55 -16.20
N LEU A 97 -4.52 -6.35 -15.80
CA LEU A 97 -3.24 -5.83 -15.30
C LEU A 97 -2.51 -5.00 -16.35
N THR A 98 -2.54 -5.42 -17.61
CA THR A 98 -1.98 -4.66 -18.74
C THR A 98 -2.69 -3.31 -18.87
N HIS A 99 -4.02 -3.29 -18.82
CA HIS A 99 -4.79 -2.04 -18.88
C HIS A 99 -4.46 -1.11 -17.71
N ARG A 100 -4.40 -1.64 -16.50
CA ARG A 100 -4.10 -0.87 -15.28
C ARG A 100 -2.69 -0.29 -15.28
N CYS A 101 -1.67 -1.09 -15.60
CA CYS A 101 -0.29 -0.61 -15.71
C CYS A 101 -0.12 0.39 -16.85
N ALA A 102 -0.87 0.26 -17.96
CA ALA A 102 -0.88 1.27 -19.02
C ALA A 102 -1.56 2.58 -18.59
N ARG A 103 -2.57 2.52 -17.69
CA ARG A 103 -3.23 3.71 -17.14
C ARG A 103 -2.39 4.40 -16.07
N TRP A 104 -1.62 3.65 -15.29
CA TRP A 104 -0.81 4.12 -14.16
C TRP A 104 0.66 3.70 -14.27
N PRO A 105 1.36 4.05 -15.37
CA PRO A 105 2.68 3.51 -15.61
C PRO A 105 3.74 3.91 -14.58
N HIS A 106 3.77 5.17 -14.14
CA HIS A 106 4.73 5.61 -13.13
C HIS A 106 4.48 4.94 -11.79
N ALA A 107 3.23 4.95 -11.29
CA ALA A 107 2.91 4.35 -10.00
C ALA A 107 3.16 2.83 -10.01
N SER A 108 2.85 2.14 -11.12
CA SER A 108 3.08 0.69 -11.24
C SER A 108 4.57 0.32 -11.21
N SER A 109 5.43 1.02 -11.96
CA SER A 109 6.88 0.78 -11.95
C SER A 109 7.51 1.13 -10.60
N VAL A 110 7.15 2.29 -10.03
CA VAL A 110 7.65 2.70 -8.71
C VAL A 110 7.21 1.74 -7.61
N CYS A 111 5.99 1.19 -7.70
CA CYS A 111 5.53 0.15 -6.77
C CYS A 111 6.42 -1.08 -6.82
N ASP A 112 6.73 -1.57 -8.03
CA ASP A 112 7.59 -2.74 -8.22
C ASP A 112 9.01 -2.47 -7.68
N ASP A 113 9.60 -1.32 -8.01
CA ASP A 113 10.92 -0.90 -7.52
C ASP A 113 10.96 -0.88 -5.99
N VAL A 114 9.98 -0.24 -5.34
CA VAL A 114 9.93 -0.17 -3.87
C VAL A 114 9.81 -1.57 -3.26
N LEU A 115 8.93 -2.42 -3.77
CA LEU A 115 8.74 -3.78 -3.24
C LEU A 115 9.95 -4.69 -3.47
N ARG A 116 10.80 -4.39 -4.46
CA ARG A 116 12.09 -5.07 -4.67
C ARG A 116 13.19 -4.55 -3.75
N CYS A 117 13.15 -3.25 -3.42
CA CYS A 117 14.14 -2.61 -2.55
C CYS A 117 13.87 -2.82 -1.05
N VAL A 118 12.62 -3.06 -0.65
CA VAL A 118 12.28 -3.33 0.75
C VAL A 118 12.83 -4.70 1.15
N ASP A 119 13.76 -4.70 2.10
CA ASP A 119 14.18 -5.90 2.83
C ASP A 119 13.15 -6.21 3.93
N PRO A 120 12.38 -7.33 3.83
CA PRO A 120 11.39 -7.67 4.84
C PRO A 120 11.99 -7.95 6.22
N GLY A 121 13.25 -8.41 6.29
CA GLY A 121 13.99 -8.64 7.53
C GLY A 121 14.72 -7.41 8.05
N GLY A 122 14.73 -6.32 7.28
CA GLY A 122 15.46 -5.10 7.60
C GLY A 122 14.71 -4.15 8.53
N PRO A 123 15.37 -3.06 8.98
CA PRO A 123 14.77 -2.05 9.84
C PRO A 123 13.55 -1.37 9.22
N THR A 124 12.45 -1.28 9.96
CA THR A 124 11.18 -0.69 9.51
C THR A 124 11.32 0.75 9.04
N LEU A 125 12.15 1.55 9.74
CA LEU A 125 12.39 2.95 9.37
C LEU A 125 12.94 3.09 7.95
N ALA A 126 13.86 2.21 7.53
CA ALA A 126 14.44 2.27 6.18
C ALA A 126 13.37 2.01 5.12
N GLY A 127 12.52 1.00 5.32
CA GLY A 127 11.40 0.72 4.43
C GLY A 127 10.38 1.86 4.37
N VAL A 128 9.97 2.41 5.52
CA VAL A 128 9.02 3.53 5.59
C VAL A 128 9.60 4.80 4.94
N VAL A 129 10.90 5.06 5.06
CA VAL A 129 11.55 6.19 4.38
C VAL A 129 11.56 5.99 2.87
N SER A 130 11.95 4.81 2.38
CA SER A 130 11.96 4.49 0.95
C SER A 130 10.57 4.60 0.33
N GLU A 131 9.56 4.01 0.97
CA GLU A 131 8.15 4.13 0.58
C GLU A 131 7.72 5.60 0.53
N SER A 132 8.01 6.35 1.58
CA SER A 132 7.63 7.75 1.71
C SER A 132 8.27 8.65 0.65
N LEU A 133 9.54 8.42 0.29
CA LEU A 133 10.21 9.16 -0.78
C LEU A 133 9.60 8.85 -2.15
N ALA A 134 9.35 7.57 -2.44
CA ALA A 134 8.69 7.11 -3.66
C ALA A 134 7.27 7.70 -3.79
N TYR A 135 6.48 7.61 -2.72
CA TYR A 135 5.14 8.19 -2.64
C TYR A 135 5.16 9.70 -2.90
N SER A 136 6.12 10.43 -2.32
CA SER A 136 6.23 11.88 -2.50
C SER A 136 6.62 12.25 -3.94
N THR A 137 7.42 11.40 -4.58
CA THR A 137 7.76 11.54 -6.00
C THR A 137 6.50 11.38 -6.87
N LEU A 138 5.66 10.38 -6.57
CA LEU A 138 4.40 10.15 -7.27
C LEU A 138 3.35 11.25 -7.01
N GLN A 139 3.30 11.81 -5.80
CA GLN A 139 2.45 12.97 -5.48
C GLN A 139 2.77 14.20 -6.36
N ALA A 140 4.02 14.37 -6.77
CA ALA A 140 4.42 15.43 -7.69
C ALA A 140 4.23 15.04 -9.17
N GLY A 141 3.77 13.81 -9.44
CA GLY A 141 3.68 13.22 -10.77
C GLY A 141 2.36 13.53 -11.52
N PRO A 142 2.35 13.32 -12.84
CA PRO A 142 1.19 13.63 -13.69
C PRO A 142 -0.02 12.73 -13.42
N GLU A 143 0.21 11.52 -12.89
CA GLU A 143 -0.85 10.55 -12.60
C GLU A 143 -1.72 10.99 -11.43
N PHE A 144 -1.09 11.39 -10.33
CA PHE A 144 -1.79 11.91 -9.16
C PHE A 144 -2.46 13.26 -9.48
N ALA A 145 -1.81 14.13 -10.25
CA ALA A 145 -2.42 15.39 -10.72
C ALA A 145 -3.70 15.13 -11.53
N ARG A 146 -3.67 14.20 -12.50
CA ARG A 146 -4.85 13.78 -13.27
C ARG A 146 -5.95 13.24 -12.36
N TRP A 147 -5.59 12.41 -11.37
CA TRP A 147 -6.59 11.89 -10.42
C TRP A 147 -7.25 13.00 -9.60
N LEU A 148 -6.49 14.00 -9.13
CA LEU A 148 -7.04 15.15 -8.40
C LEU A 148 -8.03 15.94 -9.27
N ASP A 149 -7.71 16.14 -10.54
CA ASP A 149 -8.60 16.80 -11.51
C ASP A 149 -9.88 15.99 -11.74
N GLU A 150 -9.77 14.67 -11.91
CA GLU A 150 -10.90 13.75 -12.12
C GLU A 150 -11.80 13.62 -10.87
N ARG A 151 -11.21 13.56 -9.67
CA ARG A 151 -11.94 13.51 -8.39
C ARG A 151 -12.72 14.81 -8.14
N GLY A 152 -12.15 15.94 -8.55
CA GLY A 152 -12.68 17.26 -8.27
C GLY A 152 -12.48 17.73 -6.81
N PRO A 153 -13.13 18.84 -6.44
CA PRO A 153 -12.97 19.43 -5.12
C PRO A 153 -13.59 18.53 -4.04
N ALA A 154 -12.91 18.40 -2.92
CA ALA A 154 -13.39 17.67 -1.75
C ALA A 154 -13.43 18.59 -0.53
N ARG A 155 -14.41 18.38 0.35
CA ARG A 155 -14.51 19.07 1.63
C ARG A 155 -14.16 18.09 2.74
N MET A 156 -13.21 18.49 3.58
CA MET A 156 -12.89 17.76 4.79
C MET A 156 -14.02 17.94 5.82
N PRO A 157 -14.64 16.86 6.30
CA PRO A 157 -15.58 16.94 7.41
C PRO A 157 -14.79 17.05 8.73
N ASP A 158 -15.24 17.96 9.59
CA ASP A 158 -14.77 18.04 10.97
C ASP A 158 -15.50 16.97 11.80
N ILE A 159 -14.76 15.99 12.30
CA ILE A 159 -15.30 14.88 13.10
C ILE A 159 -14.51 14.83 14.39
N ALA A 160 -15.16 15.20 15.48
CA ALA A 160 -14.55 15.13 16.81
C ALA A 160 -14.20 13.69 17.19
N HIS A 161 -13.08 13.52 17.88
CA HIS A 161 -12.59 12.24 18.40
C HIS A 161 -12.48 11.15 17.32
N PRO A 162 -11.65 11.37 16.28
CA PRO A 162 -11.49 10.43 15.16
C PRO A 162 -10.89 9.08 15.57
N VAL A 163 -10.30 9.01 16.77
CA VAL A 163 -9.85 7.79 17.44
C VAL A 163 -10.30 7.87 18.90
N LEU A 164 -10.81 6.76 19.44
CA LEU A 164 -11.09 6.59 20.86
C LEU A 164 -10.03 5.67 21.47
N ALA A 165 -9.55 6.01 22.65
CA ALA A 165 -8.63 5.17 23.40
C ALA A 165 -9.12 5.03 24.85
N HIS A 166 -9.20 3.80 25.33
CA HIS A 166 -9.53 3.52 26.72
C HIS A 166 -8.72 2.33 27.23
N ARG A 167 -8.40 2.35 28.52
CA ARG A 167 -7.63 1.29 29.16
C ARG A 167 -8.57 0.35 29.91
N ASP A 168 -8.39 -0.94 29.68
CA ASP A 168 -9.08 -2.04 30.35
C ASP A 168 -8.01 -2.92 31.02
N GLY A 169 -7.83 -2.76 32.33
CA GLY A 169 -6.72 -3.38 33.06
C GLY A 169 -5.36 -2.95 32.53
N ASP A 170 -4.57 -3.90 32.05
CA ASP A 170 -3.25 -3.69 31.43
C ASP A 170 -3.29 -3.62 29.89
N VAL A 171 -4.49 -3.61 29.29
CA VAL A 171 -4.71 -3.53 27.84
C VAL A 171 -5.19 -2.15 27.44
N LEU A 172 -4.54 -1.53 26.46
CA LEU A 172 -5.03 -0.31 25.81
C LEU A 172 -5.86 -0.66 24.57
N ARG A 173 -7.14 -0.29 24.58
CA ARG A 173 -8.05 -0.45 23.45
C ARG A 173 -8.09 0.85 22.67
N ILE A 174 -7.77 0.77 21.37
CA ILE A 174 -7.69 1.90 20.45
C ILE A 174 -8.66 1.62 19.29
N GLU A 175 -9.57 2.53 19.03
CA GLU A 175 -10.67 2.33 18.08
C GLU A 175 -10.71 3.50 17.09
N PHE A 176 -10.63 3.21 15.79
CA PHE A 176 -10.98 4.22 14.79
C PHE A 176 -12.45 4.62 14.94
N ASN A 177 -12.74 5.92 14.93
CA ASN A 177 -14.05 6.44 15.31
C ASN A 177 -14.55 7.52 14.34
N ARG A 178 -14.65 7.14 13.06
CA ARG A 178 -15.33 7.92 12.01
C ARG A 178 -16.29 6.98 11.25
N PRO A 179 -17.24 6.31 11.94
CA PRO A 179 -18.05 5.23 11.37
C PRO A 179 -18.85 5.64 10.12
N GLN A 180 -19.32 6.89 10.08
CA GLN A 180 -20.03 7.51 8.96
C GLN A 180 -19.18 7.68 7.69
N ARG A 181 -17.85 7.46 7.78
CA ARG A 181 -16.91 7.44 6.66
C ARG A 181 -16.15 6.14 6.59
N HIS A 182 -16.70 5.05 7.13
CA HIS A 182 -16.01 3.76 7.22
C HIS A 182 -14.60 3.90 7.83
N ASN A 183 -14.47 4.75 8.85
CA ASN A 183 -13.21 5.00 9.55
C ASN A 183 -12.06 5.41 8.63
N ALA A 184 -12.34 6.18 7.57
CA ALA A 184 -11.31 6.73 6.69
C ALA A 184 -10.20 7.43 7.52
N PHE A 185 -8.95 7.15 7.19
CA PHE A 185 -7.77 7.55 7.95
C PHE A 185 -7.28 8.93 7.50
N SER A 186 -7.72 9.93 8.23
CA SER A 186 -7.37 11.35 8.07
C SER A 186 -6.15 11.73 8.91
N THR A 187 -5.68 12.97 8.74
CA THR A 187 -4.49 13.53 9.39
C THR A 187 -4.73 13.70 10.89
N ASP A 188 -5.93 14.10 11.30
CA ASP A 188 -6.36 14.14 12.71
C ASP A 188 -6.47 12.72 13.32
N ALA A 189 -7.00 11.74 12.57
CA ALA A 189 -7.03 10.34 12.98
C ALA A 189 -5.62 9.76 13.15
N ARG A 190 -4.69 10.12 12.24
CA ARG A 190 -3.27 9.75 12.32
C ARG A 190 -2.63 10.31 13.58
N ALA A 191 -2.84 11.60 13.87
CA ALA A 191 -2.31 12.24 15.06
C ALA A 191 -2.86 11.58 16.34
N ALA A 192 -4.19 11.40 16.42
CA ALA A 192 -4.83 10.78 17.58
C ALA A 192 -4.40 9.31 17.79
N LEU A 193 -4.23 8.53 16.71
CA LEU A 193 -3.68 7.18 16.80
C LEU A 193 -2.25 7.20 17.34
N LEU A 194 -1.39 8.09 16.82
CA LEU A 194 -0.01 8.21 17.27
C LEU A 194 0.08 8.61 18.75
N GLU A 195 -0.77 9.52 19.21
CA GLU A 195 -0.87 9.92 20.62
C GLU A 195 -1.22 8.72 21.51
N ALA A 196 -2.26 7.96 21.15
CA ALA A 196 -2.65 6.77 21.90
C ALA A 196 -1.54 5.70 21.94
N LEU A 197 -0.87 5.45 20.82
CA LEU A 197 0.26 4.52 20.77
C LEU A 197 1.45 5.01 21.59
N THR A 198 1.72 6.32 21.59
CA THR A 198 2.79 6.93 22.39
C THR A 198 2.56 6.71 23.88
N VAL A 199 1.31 6.81 24.35
CA VAL A 199 0.95 6.46 25.74
C VAL A 199 1.37 5.02 26.06
N ALA A 200 1.05 4.05 25.21
CA ALA A 200 1.45 2.65 25.41
C ALA A 200 2.95 2.41 25.28
N GLN A 201 3.70 3.25 24.55
CA GLN A 201 5.16 3.15 24.49
C GLN A 201 5.81 3.64 25.79
N LEU A 202 5.25 4.69 26.39
CA LEU A 202 5.78 5.32 27.60
C LEU A 202 5.34 4.62 28.89
N ASP A 203 4.21 3.93 28.90
CA ASP A 203 3.69 3.22 30.06
C ASP A 203 4.02 1.71 30.01
N PRO A 204 5.02 1.23 30.78
CA PRO A 204 5.38 -0.19 30.81
C PRO A 204 4.31 -1.08 31.45
N SER A 205 3.32 -0.51 32.15
CA SER A 205 2.19 -1.27 32.70
C SER A 205 1.14 -1.62 31.64
N VAL A 206 1.28 -1.11 30.41
CA VAL A 206 0.50 -1.56 29.25
C VAL A 206 1.20 -2.77 28.61
N THR A 207 0.60 -3.94 28.81
CA THR A 207 1.10 -5.26 28.37
C THR A 207 0.36 -5.78 27.14
N GLY A 208 -0.70 -5.07 26.71
CA GLY A 208 -1.45 -5.40 25.50
C GLY A 208 -2.06 -4.17 24.83
N ILE A 209 -2.28 -4.28 23.52
CA ILE A 209 -2.98 -3.28 22.71
C ILE A 209 -3.99 -4.02 21.84
N VAL A 210 -5.19 -3.46 21.70
CA VAL A 210 -6.17 -3.91 20.72
C VAL A 210 -6.54 -2.73 19.83
N LEU A 211 -6.18 -2.81 18.55
CA LEU A 211 -6.61 -1.89 17.51
C LEU A 211 -7.90 -2.43 16.88
N SER A 212 -8.95 -1.61 16.80
CA SER A 212 -10.22 -1.96 16.17
C SER A 212 -10.87 -0.73 15.51
N GLY A 213 -12.07 -0.88 14.96
CA GLY A 213 -12.82 0.24 14.37
C GLY A 213 -14.28 0.26 14.81
N ASN A 214 -14.85 1.45 14.98
CA ASN A 214 -16.27 1.60 15.29
C ASN A 214 -17.15 1.55 14.04
N GLY A 215 -18.36 1.04 14.19
CA GLY A 215 -19.35 1.00 13.11
C GLY A 215 -19.05 -0.08 12.05
N PRO A 216 -19.37 0.17 10.76
CA PRO A 216 -19.49 -0.89 9.75
C PRO A 216 -18.16 -1.43 9.22
N SER A 217 -17.02 -0.83 9.56
CA SER A 217 -15.73 -1.21 9.01
C SER A 217 -14.61 -0.91 9.98
N PHE A 218 -13.50 -1.64 9.87
CA PHE A 218 -12.29 -1.35 10.60
C PHE A 218 -11.70 0.00 10.17
N CYS A 219 -11.30 0.12 8.91
CA CYS A 219 -10.75 1.34 8.32
C CYS A 219 -10.68 1.21 6.79
N SER A 220 -11.27 2.17 6.09
CA SER A 220 -11.34 2.21 4.61
C SER A 220 -10.12 2.83 3.93
N GLY A 221 -9.03 3.05 4.66
CA GLY A 221 -7.80 3.64 4.12
C GLY A 221 -7.79 5.16 4.20
N GLY A 222 -6.85 5.82 3.52
CA GLY A 222 -6.68 7.28 3.59
C GLY A 222 -7.95 8.04 3.21
N ASP A 223 -8.27 9.11 3.94
CA ASP A 223 -9.43 9.94 3.59
C ASP A 223 -9.18 10.65 2.25
N LEU A 224 -9.97 10.28 1.23
CA LEU A 224 -9.84 10.79 -0.13
C LEU A 224 -9.92 12.32 -0.19
N ALA A 225 -10.53 12.99 0.79
CA ALA A 225 -10.61 14.45 0.86
C ALA A 225 -9.29 15.13 1.24
N GLU A 226 -8.32 14.41 1.84
CA GLU A 226 -7.03 14.97 2.26
C GLU A 226 -5.95 14.87 1.18
N PHE A 227 -6.16 14.06 0.16
CA PHE A 227 -5.20 13.96 -0.92
C PHE A 227 -5.11 15.30 -1.65
N GLY A 228 -3.88 15.82 -1.73
CA GLY A 228 -3.56 17.12 -2.33
C GLY A 228 -3.60 18.31 -1.37
N THR A 229 -3.83 18.12 -0.06
CA THR A 229 -3.91 19.24 0.91
C THR A 229 -2.56 19.65 1.51
N PHE A 230 -1.54 18.79 1.45
CA PHE A 230 -0.19 19.14 1.88
C PHE A 230 0.39 20.25 1.00
N ALA A 231 1.11 21.19 1.63
CA ALA A 231 1.71 22.32 0.93
C ALA A 231 2.73 21.89 -0.14
N ASP A 232 3.50 20.85 0.15
CA ASP A 232 4.52 20.30 -0.75
C ASP A 232 4.86 18.84 -0.40
N PRO A 233 5.44 18.07 -1.35
CA PRO A 233 5.79 16.66 -1.12
C PRO A 233 6.86 16.43 -0.05
N ALA A 234 7.77 17.38 0.20
CA ALA A 234 8.82 17.23 1.22
C ALA A 234 8.23 17.35 2.63
N SER A 235 7.31 18.30 2.84
CA SER A 235 6.53 18.40 4.07
C SER A 235 5.70 17.13 4.32
N ALA A 236 5.07 16.59 3.28
CA ALA A 236 4.33 15.33 3.37
C ALA A 236 5.24 14.13 3.71
N HIS A 237 6.46 14.09 3.17
CA HIS A 237 7.49 13.09 3.51
C HIS A 237 7.86 13.14 5.00
N LEU A 238 8.13 14.33 5.52
CA LEU A 238 8.49 14.51 6.93
C LEU A 238 7.32 14.14 7.84
N ALA A 239 6.09 14.51 7.48
CA ALA A 239 4.91 14.10 8.23
C ALA A 239 4.78 12.57 8.31
N ARG A 240 4.90 11.87 7.17
CA ARG A 240 4.80 10.40 7.09
C ARG A 240 5.90 9.66 7.86
N THR A 241 7.09 10.24 7.96
CA THR A 241 8.26 9.58 8.57
C THR A 241 8.52 9.97 10.02
N ARG A 242 8.22 11.21 10.42
CA ARG A 242 8.45 11.72 11.79
C ARG A 242 7.26 11.54 12.71
N HIS A 243 6.05 11.48 12.14
CA HIS A 243 4.80 11.28 12.87
C HIS A 243 4.11 10.01 12.36
N SER A 244 4.82 8.89 12.45
CA SER A 244 4.43 7.62 11.83
C SER A 244 3.84 6.64 12.85
N PRO A 245 2.51 6.38 12.82
CA PRO A 245 1.92 5.30 13.61
C PRO A 245 2.51 3.92 13.27
N ALA A 246 2.97 3.70 12.04
CA ALA A 246 3.64 2.47 11.63
C ALA A 246 4.89 2.17 12.48
N LEU A 247 5.75 3.17 12.69
CA LEU A 247 6.95 3.00 13.51
C LEU A 247 6.61 2.78 14.99
N ALA A 248 5.55 3.43 15.48
CA ALA A 248 5.06 3.22 16.84
C ALA A 248 4.51 1.79 17.02
N LEU A 249 3.68 1.32 16.08
CA LEU A 249 3.14 -0.03 16.07
C LEU A 249 4.25 -1.08 15.95
N ASP A 250 5.24 -0.89 15.08
CA ASP A 250 6.37 -1.80 14.93
C ASP A 250 7.16 -1.96 16.24
N ALA A 251 7.48 -0.84 16.91
CA ALA A 251 8.15 -0.85 18.21
C ALA A 251 7.30 -1.52 19.32
N LEU A 252 5.98 -1.27 19.31
CA LEU A 252 5.06 -1.91 20.25
C LEU A 252 4.91 -3.40 19.98
N THR A 253 4.83 -3.83 18.73
CA THR A 253 4.80 -5.23 18.34
C THR A 253 6.10 -5.94 18.71
N ALA A 254 7.27 -5.30 18.56
CA ALA A 254 8.53 -5.86 19.03
C ALA A 254 8.55 -6.07 20.55
N ARG A 255 7.91 -5.18 21.32
CA ARG A 255 7.80 -5.28 22.79
C ARG A 255 6.73 -6.27 23.26
N LEU A 256 5.57 -6.28 22.61
CA LEU A 256 4.35 -6.97 23.08
C LEU A 256 4.09 -8.30 22.35
N GLY A 257 4.76 -8.55 21.23
CA GLY A 257 4.50 -9.70 20.36
C GLY A 257 3.02 -9.79 19.98
N ARG A 258 2.42 -10.97 20.20
CA ARG A 258 1.00 -11.25 19.89
C ARG A 258 0.00 -10.51 20.77
N SER A 259 0.45 -9.81 21.81
CA SER A 259 -0.42 -8.93 22.63
C SER A 259 -0.65 -7.56 21.99
N CYS A 260 0.07 -7.21 20.92
CA CYS A 260 -0.31 -6.13 20.01
C CYS A 260 -1.25 -6.71 18.95
N ARG A 261 -2.57 -6.53 19.13
CA ARG A 261 -3.61 -7.18 18.34
C ARG A 261 -4.37 -6.19 17.46
N ALA A 262 -4.81 -6.64 16.29
CA ALA A 262 -5.85 -5.98 15.51
C ALA A 262 -7.08 -6.89 15.39
N GLU A 263 -8.25 -6.35 15.71
CA GLU A 263 -9.55 -6.97 15.49
C GLU A 263 -10.25 -6.21 14.36
N VAL A 264 -10.39 -6.84 13.19
CA VAL A 264 -10.82 -6.18 11.95
C VAL A 264 -12.12 -6.77 11.40
N HIS A 265 -12.91 -5.94 10.73
CA HIS A 265 -14.18 -6.30 10.09
C HIS A 265 -14.53 -5.35 8.95
N GLY A 266 -15.46 -5.76 8.09
CA GLY A 266 -15.91 -4.96 6.95
C GLY A 266 -14.75 -4.49 6.09
N MET A 267 -14.68 -3.20 5.74
CA MET A 267 -13.59 -2.67 4.93
C MET A 267 -12.28 -2.55 5.75
N VAL A 268 -11.24 -3.21 5.26
CA VAL A 268 -9.86 -3.18 5.77
C VAL A 268 -8.93 -2.79 4.61
N MET A 269 -8.93 -1.50 4.27
CA MET A 269 -8.35 -1.01 3.01
C MET A 269 -7.20 -0.04 3.24
N GLY A 270 -6.27 0.00 2.29
CA GLY A 270 -5.16 0.95 2.25
C GLY A 270 -4.50 1.11 3.62
N SER A 271 -4.33 2.34 4.09
CA SER A 271 -3.71 2.60 5.40
C SER A 271 -4.33 1.86 6.59
N GLY A 272 -5.60 1.47 6.54
CA GLY A 272 -6.20 0.60 7.55
C GLY A 272 -5.55 -0.78 7.58
N LEU A 273 -5.45 -1.43 6.42
CA LEU A 273 -4.74 -2.70 6.27
C LEU A 273 -3.26 -2.57 6.67
N GLU A 274 -2.61 -1.47 6.27
CA GLU A 274 -1.20 -1.21 6.60
C GLU A 274 -0.96 -1.18 8.12
N MET A 275 -1.84 -0.50 8.87
CA MET A 275 -1.77 -0.46 10.35
C MET A 275 -2.03 -1.83 10.97
N ALA A 276 -3.09 -2.54 10.54
CA ALA A 276 -3.40 -3.86 11.05
C ALA A 276 -2.25 -4.84 10.83
N ALA A 277 -1.58 -4.77 9.67
CA ALA A 277 -0.46 -5.64 9.34
C ALA A 277 0.78 -5.44 10.22
N PHE A 278 0.94 -4.27 10.87
CA PHE A 278 2.02 -4.05 11.85
C PHE A 278 1.76 -4.69 13.22
N CYS A 279 0.51 -5.02 13.56
CA CYS A 279 0.20 -5.71 14.81
C CYS A 279 0.83 -7.12 14.82
N GLY A 280 1.11 -7.67 15.99
CA GLY A 280 1.69 -9.01 16.13
C GLY A 280 0.68 -10.14 15.92
N TRP A 281 -0.61 -9.84 15.95
CA TRP A 281 -1.69 -10.79 15.66
C TRP A 281 -2.93 -10.07 15.10
N VAL A 282 -3.51 -10.60 14.03
CA VAL A 282 -4.69 -10.04 13.36
C VAL A 282 -5.82 -11.06 13.30
N ALA A 283 -6.95 -10.76 13.94
CA ALA A 283 -8.21 -11.48 13.77
C ALA A 283 -9.14 -10.72 12.84
N ALA A 284 -9.72 -11.45 11.89
CA ALA A 284 -10.68 -10.91 10.94
C ALA A 284 -12.06 -11.54 11.15
N ARG A 285 -13.11 -10.71 11.13
CA ARG A 285 -14.46 -11.20 10.93
C ARG A 285 -14.60 -11.78 9.52
N ASP A 286 -15.45 -12.78 9.35
CA ASP A 286 -15.74 -13.44 8.07
C ASP A 286 -16.18 -12.48 6.94
N ASP A 287 -16.81 -11.36 7.27
CA ASP A 287 -17.20 -10.31 6.32
C ASP A 287 -16.09 -9.32 5.93
N SER A 288 -14.86 -9.54 6.42
CA SER A 288 -13.75 -8.62 6.16
C SER A 288 -13.30 -8.66 4.70
N VAL A 289 -13.06 -7.48 4.14
CA VAL A 289 -12.58 -7.27 2.77
C VAL A 289 -11.28 -6.48 2.83
N PHE A 290 -10.23 -7.03 2.23
CA PHE A 290 -8.85 -6.51 2.30
C PHE A 290 -8.37 -6.03 0.93
N GLY A 291 -7.72 -4.88 0.85
CA GLY A 291 -7.15 -4.39 -0.40
C GLY A 291 -6.26 -3.16 -0.26
N LEU A 292 -5.47 -2.90 -1.30
CA LEU A 292 -4.54 -1.77 -1.42
C LEU A 292 -4.87 -0.97 -2.71
N PRO A 293 -5.83 -0.02 -2.64
CA PRO A 293 -6.40 0.62 -3.82
C PRO A 293 -5.54 1.76 -4.41
N GLU A 294 -4.37 2.05 -3.84
CA GLU A 294 -3.58 3.27 -4.07
C GLU A 294 -3.18 3.49 -5.52
N LEU A 295 -3.00 2.42 -6.31
CA LEU A 295 -2.67 2.55 -7.73
C LEU A 295 -3.76 3.34 -8.48
N GLY A 296 -5.03 3.20 -8.08
CA GLY A 296 -6.15 3.95 -8.66
C GLY A 296 -6.08 5.47 -8.43
N LEU A 297 -5.17 5.93 -7.57
CA LEU A 297 -4.88 7.34 -7.32
C LEU A 297 -3.59 7.79 -8.03
N GLY A 298 -2.89 6.91 -8.74
CA GLY A 298 -1.53 7.17 -9.24
C GLY A 298 -0.48 7.16 -8.12
N LEU A 299 -0.73 6.38 -7.06
CA LEU A 299 0.12 6.29 -5.87
C LEU A 299 0.40 4.82 -5.52
N ILE A 300 1.19 4.61 -4.46
CA ILE A 300 1.48 3.31 -3.84
C ILE A 300 1.02 3.36 -2.37
N PRO A 301 1.00 2.24 -1.62
CA PRO A 301 0.83 2.30 -0.17
C PRO A 301 1.81 3.29 0.47
N GLY A 302 1.35 4.05 1.46
CA GLY A 302 2.08 5.25 1.94
C GLY A 302 2.09 5.44 3.46
N ALA A 303 1.59 4.46 4.20
CA ALA A 303 1.57 4.40 5.65
C ALA A 303 2.36 3.19 6.20
N GLY A 304 3.32 2.66 5.43
CA GLY A 304 4.19 1.53 5.77
C GLY A 304 3.75 0.19 5.17
N GLY A 305 2.74 0.15 4.30
CA GLY A 305 2.17 -1.05 3.71
C GLY A 305 3.14 -1.88 2.88
N THR A 306 4.04 -1.22 2.15
CA THR A 306 5.12 -1.92 1.41
C THR A 306 6.06 -2.66 2.35
N VAL A 307 6.06 -2.34 3.64
CA VAL A 307 6.80 -3.05 4.69
C VAL A 307 5.91 -4.06 5.38
N SER A 308 4.84 -3.63 6.06
CA SER A 308 4.05 -4.49 6.95
C SER A 308 3.30 -5.60 6.21
N VAL A 309 2.63 -5.26 5.10
CA VAL A 309 1.90 -6.24 4.29
C VAL A 309 2.89 -7.21 3.64
N THR A 310 4.00 -6.69 3.10
CA THR A 310 5.07 -7.51 2.50
C THR A 310 5.70 -8.48 3.49
N ARG A 311 5.88 -8.10 4.75
CA ARG A 311 6.36 -9.02 5.80
C ARG A 311 5.38 -10.18 6.02
N ARG A 312 4.07 -9.94 5.92
CA ARG A 312 3.04 -10.98 6.10
C ARG A 312 2.89 -11.90 4.89
N ILE A 313 2.68 -11.34 3.70
CA ILE A 313 2.29 -12.15 2.51
C ILE A 313 3.37 -12.21 1.42
N GLY A 314 4.45 -11.45 1.58
CA GLY A 314 5.51 -11.34 0.59
C GLY A 314 5.25 -10.36 -0.53
N ARG A 315 6.34 -9.93 -1.17
CA ARG A 315 6.30 -8.90 -2.21
C ARG A 315 5.39 -9.24 -3.39
N TRP A 316 5.30 -10.52 -3.76
CA TRP A 316 4.52 -10.97 -4.92
C TRP A 316 3.02 -10.79 -4.70
N ARG A 317 2.49 -11.26 -3.56
CA ARG A 317 1.08 -11.05 -3.19
C ARG A 317 0.79 -9.58 -2.89
N THR A 318 1.70 -8.85 -2.24
CA THR A 318 1.55 -7.39 -2.05
C THR A 318 1.46 -6.66 -3.38
N ALA A 319 2.38 -6.94 -4.31
CA ALA A 319 2.39 -6.36 -5.64
C ALA A 319 1.10 -6.69 -6.40
N TYR A 320 0.61 -7.93 -6.32
CA TYR A 320 -0.66 -8.31 -6.93
C TYR A 320 -1.84 -7.48 -6.38
N LEU A 321 -1.96 -7.32 -5.05
CA LEU A 321 -3.03 -6.51 -4.45
C LEU A 321 -3.00 -5.06 -4.94
N VAL A 322 -1.81 -4.44 -4.98
CA VAL A 322 -1.65 -3.04 -5.43
C VAL A 322 -1.91 -2.91 -6.93
N LEU A 323 -1.27 -3.75 -7.74
CA LEU A 323 -1.29 -3.63 -9.20
C LEU A 323 -2.65 -3.98 -9.80
N SER A 324 -3.29 -5.04 -9.30
CA SER A 324 -4.66 -5.39 -9.72
C SER A 324 -5.71 -4.45 -9.13
N GLY A 325 -5.47 -3.90 -7.94
CA GLY A 325 -6.49 -3.19 -7.18
C GLY A 325 -7.64 -4.08 -6.70
N HIS A 326 -7.49 -5.42 -6.82
CA HIS A 326 -8.47 -6.37 -6.33
C HIS A 326 -8.49 -6.41 -4.80
N THR A 327 -9.65 -6.82 -4.28
CA THR A 327 -9.83 -7.14 -2.87
C THR A 327 -9.89 -8.64 -2.65
N ILE A 328 -9.45 -9.09 -1.47
CA ILE A 328 -9.59 -10.47 -1.02
C ILE A 328 -10.48 -10.54 0.22
N GLY A 329 -11.24 -11.63 0.38
CA GLY A 329 -12.03 -11.90 1.58
C GLY A 329 -11.20 -12.52 2.71
N ALA A 330 -11.83 -12.69 3.88
CA ALA A 330 -11.20 -13.23 5.08
C ALA A 330 -10.53 -14.60 4.88
N ASP A 331 -11.15 -15.53 4.13
CA ASP A 331 -10.59 -16.86 3.89
C ASP A 331 -9.28 -16.82 3.08
N ALA A 332 -9.28 -16.02 2.00
CA ALA A 332 -8.09 -15.81 1.19
C ALA A 332 -7.00 -15.09 2.00
N ALA A 333 -7.37 -14.05 2.77
CA ALA A 333 -6.44 -13.37 3.66
C ALA A 333 -5.80 -14.32 4.69
N ARG A 334 -6.58 -15.25 5.25
CA ARG A 334 -6.10 -16.26 6.21
C ARG A 334 -5.22 -17.31 5.55
N SER A 335 -5.57 -17.77 4.36
CA SER A 335 -4.76 -18.69 3.55
C SER A 335 -3.43 -18.04 3.17
N TRP A 336 -3.42 -16.75 2.87
CA TRP A 336 -2.21 -16.04 2.49
C TRP A 336 -1.29 -15.70 3.66
N GLY A 337 -1.77 -15.81 4.90
CA GLY A 337 -1.06 -15.36 6.11
C GLY A 337 -1.15 -13.85 6.34
N LEU A 338 -2.04 -13.15 5.65
CA LEU A 338 -2.31 -11.72 5.90
C LEU A 338 -2.96 -11.52 7.27
N VAL A 339 -3.84 -12.45 7.65
CA VAL A 339 -4.47 -12.49 8.97
C VAL A 339 -4.20 -13.83 9.65
N ASP A 340 -4.19 -13.84 10.97
CA ASP A 340 -3.82 -14.98 11.80
C ASP A 340 -5.03 -15.87 12.15
N ALA A 341 -6.22 -15.28 12.26
CA ALA A 341 -7.45 -15.97 12.59
C ALA A 341 -8.67 -15.34 11.91
N THR A 342 -9.70 -16.15 11.70
CA THR A 342 -11.03 -15.70 11.25
C THR A 342 -12.09 -16.12 12.27
N HIS A 343 -13.15 -15.32 12.42
CA HIS A 343 -14.28 -15.63 13.28
C HIS A 343 -15.61 -15.19 12.66
N VAL A 344 -16.70 -15.83 13.07
CA VAL A 344 -18.05 -15.58 12.56
C VAL A 344 -18.76 -14.54 13.43
N GLY A 345 -19.39 -13.54 12.82
CA GLY A 345 -20.28 -12.60 13.53
C GLY A 345 -19.59 -11.69 14.56
N GLN A 346 -20.36 -11.18 15.53
CA GLN A 346 -19.90 -10.23 16.56
C GLN A 346 -19.20 -10.87 17.76
N GLU A 347 -18.84 -12.15 17.70
CA GLU A 347 -18.04 -12.75 18.77
C GLU A 347 -16.67 -12.08 18.81
N ARG A 348 -16.46 -11.18 19.79
CA ARG A 348 -15.14 -10.67 20.12
C ARG A 348 -14.27 -11.87 20.46
N VAL A 349 -13.10 -11.98 19.85
CA VAL A 349 -12.20 -13.09 20.12
C VAL A 349 -11.86 -13.10 21.60
N ALA A 350 -12.18 -14.21 22.29
CA ALA A 350 -11.88 -14.37 23.71
C ALA A 350 -10.36 -14.19 23.94
N GLN A 351 -10.04 -13.45 25.01
CA GLN A 351 -8.71 -12.92 25.36
C GLN A 351 -7.58 -13.95 25.30
#